data_AF-A0A929L5W5-F1
#
_entry.id   AF-A0A929L5W5-F1
#
_cell.length_a   1.000
_cell.length_b   1.000
_cell.length_c   1.000
_cell.angle_alpha   90.00
_cell.angle_beta   90.00
_cell.angle_gamma   90.00
#
_symmetry.space_group_name_H-M   'P 1'
#
loop_
_entity.id
_entity.type
_entity.pdbx_description
1 polymer ?
#
loop_
_entity_poly.entity_id
_entity_poly.type
_entity_poly.pdbx_seq_one_letter_code
_entity_poly.pdbx_strand_id
1 'polypeptide(L)' 'MATNGKSGDGHRNGAVRDRSQTFNPNTQQWVKRDTETGRFMDVKKDGDPFKGVRKEK' A
#
# COMPACT_ATOMS: atom_id res chain seq x y z
N MET A 1 7.01 -33.40 -9.58
CA MET A 1 6.57 -32.55 -10.71
C MET A 1 6.14 -31.21 -10.14
N ALA A 2 6.68 -30.08 -10.64
CA ALA A 2 6.28 -28.75 -10.21
C ALA A 2 5.00 -28.34 -10.96
N THR A 3 3.86 -28.32 -10.27
CA THR A 3 2.61 -27.83 -10.82
C THR A 3 2.72 -26.32 -11.00
N ASN A 4 2.94 -25.87 -12.23
CA ASN A 4 2.81 -24.46 -12.63
C ASN A 4 1.32 -24.09 -12.60
N GLY A 5 0.79 -23.94 -11.39
CA GLY A 5 -0.54 -23.39 -11.17
C GLY A 5 -0.54 -21.96 -11.68
N LYS A 6 -1.35 -21.69 -12.70
CA LYS A 6 -1.63 -20.33 -13.15
C LYS A 6 -2.21 -19.60 -11.94
N SER A 7 -1.40 -18.78 -11.24
CA SER A 7 -1.89 -17.89 -10.19
C SER A 7 -2.73 -16.82 -10.88
N GLY A 8 -3.99 -17.16 -11.08
CA GLY A 8 -5.05 -16.24 -11.44
C GLY A 8 -5.18 -15.16 -10.39
N ASP A 9 -5.43 -13.96 -10.90
CA ASP A 9 -5.63 -12.69 -10.21
C ASP A 9 -4.36 -12.17 -9.53
N GLY A 10 -3.72 -11.18 -10.16
CA GLY A 10 -2.59 -10.40 -9.63
C GLY A 10 -2.95 -9.54 -8.41
N HIS A 11 -3.77 -10.08 -7.51
CA HIS A 11 -4.20 -9.49 -6.26
C HIS A 11 -3.43 -10.15 -5.12
N ARG A 12 -2.85 -9.31 -4.27
CA ARG A 12 -2.16 -9.75 -3.07
C ARG A 12 -3.18 -10.28 -2.07
N ASN A 13 -3.04 -11.54 -1.66
CA ASN A 13 -3.85 -12.13 -0.60
C ASN A 13 -3.41 -11.56 0.76
N GLY A 14 -4.16 -10.57 1.27
CA GLY A 14 -3.98 -10.01 2.62
C GLY A 14 -3.57 -8.53 2.66
N ALA A 15 -3.79 -7.91 3.81
CA ALA A 15 -3.37 -6.53 4.06
C ALA A 15 -1.84 -6.44 4.10
N VAL A 16 -1.27 -5.40 3.48
CA VAL A 16 0.17 -5.11 3.58
C VAL A 16 0.46 -4.69 5.02
N ARG A 17 1.06 -5.58 5.82
CA ARG A 17 1.37 -5.32 7.25
C ARG A 17 2.53 -4.35 7.41
N ASP A 18 3.49 -4.39 6.48
CA ASP A 18 4.74 -3.62 6.53
C ASP A 18 4.58 -2.20 5.95
N ARG A 19 3.37 -1.82 5.51
CA ARG A 19 3.10 -0.49 4.98
C ARG A 19 1.87 0.11 5.62
N SER A 20 1.98 1.39 5.91
CA SER A 20 0.88 2.23 6.32
C SER A 20 0.71 3.38 5.34
N GLN A 21 -0.41 4.07 5.42
CA GLN A 21 -0.65 5.28 4.65
C GLN A 21 -1.15 6.40 5.55
N THR A 22 -0.73 7.62 5.25
CA THR A 22 -1.17 8.84 5.92
C THR A 22 -1.65 9.85 4.89
N PHE A 23 -2.60 10.69 5.29
CA PHE A 23 -3.12 11.76 4.44
C PHE A 23 -2.31 13.03 4.67
N ASN A 24 -1.75 13.59 3.59
CA ASN A 24 -1.07 14.88 3.64
C ASN A 24 -2.09 15.99 3.33
N PRO A 25 -2.51 16.81 4.31
CA PRO A 25 -3.50 17.87 4.08
C PRO A 25 -2.97 19.00 3.20
N ASN A 26 -1.65 19.19 3.09
CA ASN A 26 -1.06 20.27 2.28
C ASN A 26 -1.15 19.98 0.78
N THR A 27 -0.96 18.72 0.39
CA THR A 27 -1.03 18.29 -1.01
C THR A 27 -2.34 17.59 -1.35
N GLN A 28 -3.18 17.35 -0.34
CA GLN A 28 -4.43 16.57 -0.42
C GLN A 28 -4.22 15.16 -1.01
N GLN A 29 -3.07 14.55 -0.73
CA GLN A 29 -2.67 13.26 -1.29
C GLN A 29 -2.36 12.24 -0.19
N TRP A 30 -2.60 10.96 -0.49
CA TRP A 30 -2.20 9.85 0.38
C TRP A 30 -0.75 9.48 0.12
N VAL A 31 0.00 9.25 1.20
CA VAL A 31 1.42 8.88 1.16
C VAL A 31 1.59 7.52 1.82
N LYS A 32 2.28 6.59 1.15
CA LYS A 32 2.73 5.35 1.76
C LYS A 32 3.92 5.62 2.66
N ARG A 33 3.86 5.05 3.85
CA ARG A 33 4.96 5.01 4.81
C ARG A 33 5.36 3.57 5.06
N ASP A 34 6.65 3.35 5.10
CA ASP A 34 7.24 2.08 5.54
C ASP A 34 7.12 1.99 7.06
N THR A 35 6.51 0.93 7.58
CA THR A 35 6.25 0.85 9.04
C THR A 35 7.48 0.41 9.83
N GLU A 36 8.49 -0.16 9.17
CA GLU A 36 9.73 -0.63 9.80
C GLU A 36 10.75 0.50 9.90
N THR A 37 10.95 1.23 8.80
CA THR A 37 11.94 2.32 8.69
C THR A 37 11.35 3.70 8.93
N GLY A 38 10.02 3.84 8.89
CA GLY A 38 9.31 5.11 9.05
C GLY A 38 9.41 6.05 7.84
N ARG A 39 10.03 5.62 6.74
CA ARG A 39 10.27 6.45 5.54
C ARG A 39 9.02 6.60 4.69
N PHE A 40 8.82 7.79 4.14
CA PHE A 40 7.82 8.02 3.10
C PHE A 40 8.33 7.46 1.77
N MET A 41 7.51 6.65 1.11
CA MET A 41 7.92 5.95 -0.10
C MET A 41 7.28 6.53 -1.35
N ASP A 42 5.95 6.64 -1.35
CA ASP A 42 5.20 6.81 -2.58
C ASP A 42 3.96 7.64 -2.33
N VAL A 43 3.68 8.58 -3.24
CA VAL A 43 2.56 9.52 -3.11
C VAL A 43 1.51 9.19 -4.16
N LYS A 44 0.26 9.07 -3.73
CA LYS A 44 -0.85 8.78 -4.63
C LYS A 44 -1.23 10.05 -5.40
N LYS A 45 -1.23 9.96 -6.73
CA LYS A 45 -1.63 11.07 -7.60
C LYS A 45 -3.13 11.33 -7.62
N ASP A 46 -3.95 10.29 -7.46
CA ASP A 46 -5.41 10.38 -7.63
C ASP A 46 -6.15 10.94 -6.41
N GLY A 47 -5.45 11.29 -5.33
CA GLY A 47 -6.06 11.80 -4.08
C GLY A 47 -6.78 10.74 -3.24
N ASP A 48 -6.98 9.54 -3.78
CA ASP A 48 -7.57 8.40 -3.07
C ASP A 48 -6.54 7.59 -2.27
N PRO A 49 -6.97 6.88 -1.21
CA PRO A 49 -6.10 5.96 -0.48
C PRO A 49 -5.57 4.82 -1.37
N PHE A 50 -4.42 4.27 -0.99
CA PHE A 50 -3.89 3.05 -1.58
C PHE A 50 -4.73 1.85 -1.18
N LYS A 51 -5.14 1.05 -2.19
CA LYS A 51 -5.89 -0.18 -2.00
C LYS A 51 -5.02 -1.19 -1.24
N GLY A 52 -5.57 -1.79 -0.18
CA GLY A 52 -4.88 -2.83 0.61
C GLY A 52 -3.77 -2.33 1.55
N VAL A 53 -3.64 -1.01 1.75
CA VAL A 53 -2.70 -0.40 2.72
C VAL A 53 -3.50 0.19 3.89
N ARG A 54 -3.10 -0.11 5.13
CA ARG A 54 -3.80 0.39 6.33
C ARG A 54 -3.57 1.89 6.52
N LYS A 55 -4.59 2.63 6.93
CA LYS A 55 -4.44 4.04 7.34
C LYS A 55 -3.78 4.10 8.72
N GLU A 56 -2.81 4.99 8.90
CA GLU A 56 -2.33 5.35 10.24
C GLU A 56 -3.47 6.02 11.01
N LYS A 57 -3.57 5.71 12.31
CA LYS A 57 -4.52 6.37 13.22
C LYS A 57 -3.89 7.63 13.79
#